data_AF-A0A970ZAX7-F1
#
_entry.id   AF-A0A970ZAX7-F1
#
_cell.length_a   1.000
_cell.length_b   1.000
_cell.length_c   1.000
_cell.angle_alpha   90.00
_cell.angle_beta   90.00
_cell.angle_gamma   90.00
#
_symmetry.space_group_name_H-M   'P 1'
#
loop_
_entity.id
_entity.type
_entity.pdbx_description
1 polymer ?
#
loop_
_entity_poly.entity_id
_entity_poly.type
_entity_poly.pdbx_seq_one_letter_code
_entity_poly.pdbx_strand_id
1 'polypeptide(L)' 'MRQCFALGAGLGIWGAINLLEGYGNDNPGAKSQGMKQLMAGGGVALIGITLVPLLSGLFG' A
#
# COMPACT_ATOMS: atom_id res chain seq x y z
N MET A 1 9.79 -7.54 -21.95
CA MET A 1 10.62 -6.39 -21.54
C MET A 1 9.98 -5.00 -21.73
N ARG A 2 8.98 -4.80 -22.61
CA ARG A 2 8.38 -3.45 -22.83
C ARG A 2 7.15 -3.13 -21.95
N GLN A 3 6.43 -4.14 -21.43
CA GLN A 3 5.21 -3.95 -20.63
C GLN A 3 5.46 -3.52 -19.18
N CYS A 4 6.56 -3.94 -18.56
CA CYS A 4 6.92 -3.55 -17.19
C CYS A 4 7.16 -2.02 -17.07
N PHE A 5 7.73 -1.41 -18.11
CA PHE A 5 8.00 0.03 -18.13
C PHE A 5 6.71 0.85 -18.28
N ALA A 6 5.77 0.37 -19.12
CA ALA A 6 4.47 1.03 -19.31
C ALA A 6 3.61 0.98 -18.04
N LEU A 7 3.59 -0.17 -17.36
CA LEU A 7 2.86 -0.32 -16.09
C LEU A 7 3.52 0.47 -14.95
N GLY A 8 4.86 0.47 -14.87
CA GLY A 8 5.60 1.26 -13.88
C GLY A 8 5.44 2.77 -14.08
N ALA A 9 5.43 3.25 -15.32
CA ALA A 9 5.18 4.65 -15.63
C ALA A 9 3.73 5.07 -15.30
N GLY A 10 2.75 4.23 -15.63
CA GLY A 10 1.34 4.49 -15.32
C GLY A 10 1.07 4.55 -13.80
N LEU A 11 1.67 3.62 -13.04
CA LEU A 11 1.59 3.61 -11.58
C LEU A 11 2.33 4.80 -10.94
N GLY A 12 3.48 5.20 -11.51
CA GLY A 12 4.23 6.37 -11.05
C GLY A 12 3.47 7.69 -11.26
N ILE A 13 2.83 7.84 -12.42
CA ILE A 13 2.00 9.01 -12.74
C ILE A 13 0.75 9.05 -11.86
N TRP A 14 0.07 7.92 -11.68
CA TRP A 14 -1.08 7.84 -10.76
C TRP A 14 -0.66 8.18 -9.33
N GLY A 15 0.45 7.63 -8.84
CA GLY A 15 1.00 7.98 -7.53
C GLY A 15 1.29 9.46 -7.38
N ALA A 16 1.90 10.09 -8.39
CA ALA A 16 2.17 11.53 -8.40
C ALA A 16 0.89 12.38 -8.40
N ILE A 17 -0.17 11.96 -9.12
CA ILE A 17 -1.46 12.66 -9.15
C ILE A 17 -2.17 12.55 -7.80
N ASN A 18 -2.24 11.35 -7.21
CA ASN A 18 -2.83 11.17 -5.87
C ASN A 18 -2.08 11.97 -4.80
N LEU A 19 -0.75 12.09 -4.94
CA LEU A 19 0.05 12.93 -4.06
C LEU A 19 -0.24 14.40 -4.29
N LEU A 20 -0.33 14.89 -5.53
CA LEU A 20 -0.59 16.30 -5.79
C LEU A 20 -2.03 16.72 -5.43
N GLU A 21 -3.02 15.85 -5.67
CA GLU A 21 -4.43 16.06 -5.30
C GLU A 21 -4.64 15.96 -3.78
N GLY A 22 -3.88 15.10 -3.10
CA GLY A 22 -3.89 14.98 -1.64
C GLY A 22 -3.04 16.00 -0.89
N TYR A 23 -1.99 16.55 -1.52
CA TYR A 23 -1.03 17.48 -0.90
C TYR A 23 -1.44 18.95 -1.07
N GLY A 24 -2.22 19.28 -2.12
CA GLY A 24 -2.79 20.62 -2.34
C GLY A 24 -4.08 20.90 -1.56
N ASN A 25 -4.54 19.97 -0.73
CA ASN A 25 -5.74 20.13 0.08
C ASN A 25 -5.30 20.40 1.52
N ASP A 26 -5.50 21.62 2.00
CA ASP A 26 -5.41 22.05 3.41
C ASP A 26 -6.49 21.36 4.29
N ASN A 27 -6.63 20.04 4.13
CA ASN A 27 -7.70 19.23 4.66
C ASN A 27 -7.10 18.04 5.42
N PRO A 28 -7.61 17.73 6.63
CA PRO A 28 -7.10 16.68 7.52
C PRO A 28 -7.03 15.25 6.92
N GLY A 29 -7.49 15.03 5.69
CA GLY A 29 -7.39 13.78 4.95
C GLY A 29 -5.97 13.34 4.57
N ALA A 30 -5.05 14.26 4.25
CA ALA A 30 -3.67 13.90 3.85
C ALA A 30 -2.86 13.28 5.00
N LYS A 31 -3.03 13.81 6.21
CA LYS A 31 -2.46 13.25 7.45
C LYS A 31 -3.11 11.91 7.82
N SER A 32 -4.41 11.74 7.54
CA SER A 32 -5.17 10.52 7.84
C SER A 32 -4.94 9.39 6.83
N GLN A 33 -4.61 9.68 5.56
CA GLN A 33 -4.27 8.66 4.57
C GLN A 33 -2.98 7.91 4.91
N GLY A 34 -1.95 8.61 5.39
CA GLY A 34 -0.74 7.96 5.92
C GLY A 34 -1.04 7.05 7.12
N MET A 35 -1.96 7.44 7.99
CA MET A 35 -2.39 6.65 9.14
C MET A 35 -3.24 5.43 8.74
N LYS A 36 -4.12 5.59 7.75
CA LYS A 36 -4.93 4.48 7.20
C LYS A 36 -4.06 3.48 6.42
N GLN A 37 -3.03 3.94 5.70
CA GLN A 37 -2.03 3.05 5.09
C GLN A 37 -1.16 2.33 6.13
N LEU A 38 -0.78 3.02 7.21
CA LEU A 38 -0.05 2.39 8.32
C LEU A 38 -0.91 1.34 9.03
N MET A 39 -2.19 1.63 9.27
CA MET A 39 -3.13 0.66 9.88
C MET A 39 -3.44 -0.50 8.93
N ALA A 40 -3.62 -0.25 7.63
CA ALA A 40 -3.81 -1.29 6.63
C ALA A 40 -2.55 -2.16 6.47
N GLY A 41 -1.36 -1.56 6.48
CA GLY A 41 -0.08 -2.27 6.40
C GLY A 41 0.25 -3.06 7.66
N GLY A 42 -0.01 -2.48 8.85
CA GLY A 42 0.23 -3.12 10.13
C GLY A 42 -0.65 -4.36 10.37
N GLY A 43 -1.93 -4.29 9.98
CA GLY A 43 -2.84 -5.43 10.06
C GLY A 43 -2.40 -6.60 9.16
N VAL A 44 -2.00 -6.32 7.92
CA VAL A 44 -1.53 -7.35 6.97
C VAL A 44 -0.20 -7.96 7.42
N ALA A 45 0.73 -7.15 7.95
CA ALA A 45 2.00 -7.65 8.48
C ALA A 45 1.80 -8.59 9.67
N LEU A 46 0.91 -8.25 10.61
CA LEU A 46 0.58 -9.11 11.76
C LEU A 46 -0.10 -10.42 11.33
N ILE A 47 -1.04 -10.35 10.40
CA ILE A 47 -1.70 -11.53 9.81
C ILE A 47 -0.67 -12.42 9.11
N GLY A 48 0.25 -11.85 8.33
CA GLY A 48 1.30 -12.61 7.65
C GLY A 48 2.24 -13.35 8.62
N ILE A 49 2.71 -12.67 9.67
CA ILE A 49 3.62 -13.27 10.65
C ILE A 49 2.95 -14.38 11.47
N THR A 50 1.64 -14.28 11.72
CA THR A 50 0.89 -15.25 12.52
C THR A 50 0.33 -16.41 11.70
N LEU A 51 -0.24 -16.14 10.52
CA LEU A 51 -0.83 -17.19 9.68
C LEU A 51 0.20 -18.01 8.92
N VAL A 52 1.33 -17.45 8.49
CA VAL A 52 2.38 -18.21 7.77
C VAL A 52 2.86 -19.44 8.56
N PRO A 53 3.28 -19.32 9.84
CA PRO A 53 3.70 -20.49 10.61
C PRO A 53 2.55 -21.44 10.94
N LEU A 54 1.31 -20.95 11.14
CA LEU A 54 0.14 -21.80 11.42
C LEU A 54 -0.29 -22.62 10.20
N LEU A 55 -0.29 -22.02 9.01
CA LEU A 55 -0.55 -22.71 7.74
C LEU A 55 0.59 -23.71 7.43
N SER A 56 1.84 -23.32 7.69
CA SER A 56 2.99 -24.22 7.52
C SER A 56 2.94 -25.42 8.48
N GLY A 57 2.32 -25.29 9.65
CA GLY A 57 2.13 -26.39 10.60
C GLY A 57 0.90 -27.27 10.32
N LEU A 58 -0.05 -26.79 9.50
CA LEU A 58 -1.28 -27.52 9.15
C LEU A 58 -1.17 -28.28 7.82
N PHE A 59 -0.31 -27.82 6.91
CA PHE A 59 -0.07 -28.42 5.59
C PHE A 59 1.32 -29.08 5.46
N GLY A 60 2.05 -29.24 6.56
CA GLY A 60 3.37 -29.88 6.64
C GLY A 60 3.30 -31.33 7.13
#